data_AF-A0A4R5MFC0-F1
#
_entry.id   AF-A0A4R5MFC0-F1
#
_cell.length_a   1.000
_cell.length_b   1.000
_cell.length_c   1.000
_cell.angle_alpha   90.00
_cell.angle_beta   90.00
_cell.angle_gamma   90.00
#
_symmetry.space_group_name_H-M   'P 1'
#
loop_
_entity.id
_entity.type
_entity.pdbx_description
1 polymer ?
#
loop_
_entity_poly.entity_id
_entity_poly.type
_entity_poly.pdbx_seq_one_letter_code
_entity_poly.pdbx_strand_id
1 'polypeptide(L)'
;MQQIQLPPLSEGEVYVGAIGDKNGDYYHVILLPGDHECDTHAGANDWAKSIGGDLPNRIEQSMLWANYRDQFKQDWYWSNETYHRNDAYAWYQIFFDGSQSYRHRDNVDCRARAVRRLPI
;
A
#
# COMPACT_ATOMS: atom_id res chain seq x y z
N MET A 1 -4.34 -4.21 -29.37
CA MET A 1 -3.39 -4.06 -28.26
C MET A 1 -3.41 -5.35 -27.47
N GLN A 2 -2.25 -5.91 -27.13
CA GLN A 2 -2.18 -7.09 -26.28
C GLN A 2 -2.45 -6.65 -24.82
N GLN A 3 -3.39 -7.31 -24.15
CA GLN A 3 -3.71 -7.05 -22.75
C GLN A 3 -2.90 -7.99 -21.85
N ILE A 4 -2.48 -7.48 -20.68
CA ILE A 4 -1.89 -8.33 -19.64
C ILE A 4 -3.00 -9.22 -19.07
N GLN A 5 -2.71 -10.51 -18.91
CA GLN A 5 -3.65 -11.43 -18.27
C GLN A 5 -3.76 -11.10 -16.77
N LEU A 6 -4.98 -10.94 -16.28
CA LEU A 6 -5.21 -10.66 -14.86
C LEU A 6 -5.09 -11.94 -14.02
N PRO A 7 -4.49 -11.87 -12.82
CA PRO A 7 -4.45 -12.99 -11.90
C PRO A 7 -5.83 -13.26 -11.29
N PRO A 8 -6.10 -14.47 -10.79
CA PRO A 8 -7.32 -14.74 -10.04
C PRO A 8 -7.38 -13.88 -8.77
N LEU A 9 -8.59 -13.43 -8.46
CA LEU A 9 -8.91 -12.65 -7.26
C LEU A 9 -9.73 -13.51 -6.29
N SER A 10 -9.40 -13.41 -5.01
CA SER A 10 -10.21 -13.92 -3.91
C SER A 10 -11.36 -12.95 -3.59
N GLU A 11 -12.33 -13.40 -2.81
CA GLU A 11 -13.45 -12.55 -2.39
C GLU A 11 -12.97 -11.29 -1.67
N GLY A 12 -13.47 -10.12 -2.09
CA GLY A 12 -13.12 -8.82 -1.53
C GLY A 12 -11.79 -8.23 -2.02
N GLU A 13 -11.01 -8.95 -2.83
CA GLU A 13 -9.81 -8.39 -3.44
C GLU A 13 -10.14 -7.49 -4.62
N VAL A 14 -9.35 -6.43 -4.78
CA VAL A 14 -9.48 -5.47 -5.90
C VAL A 14 -8.18 -5.46 -6.69
N TYR A 15 -8.26 -5.74 -7.99
CA TYR A 15 -7.12 -5.57 -8.87
C TYR A 15 -6.83 -4.07 -9.04
N VAL A 16 -5.62 -3.63 -8.68
CA VAL A 16 -5.22 -2.22 -8.71
C VAL A 16 -4.61 -1.86 -10.06
N GLY A 17 -3.71 -2.71 -10.56
CA GLY A 17 -2.97 -2.48 -11.80
C GLY A 17 -1.67 -3.28 -11.84
N ALA A 18 -0.78 -2.91 -12.76
CA ALA A 18 0.58 -3.45 -12.84
C ALA A 18 1.61 -2.32 -12.82
N ILE A 19 2.76 -2.56 -12.19
CA ILE A 19 3.88 -1.63 -12.12
C ILE A 19 5.09 -2.32 -12.75
N GLY A 20 5.79 -1.61 -13.63
CA GLY A 20 7.05 -2.05 -14.22
C GLY A 20 8.24 -1.31 -13.62
N ASP A 21 9.42 -1.93 -13.68
CA ASP A 21 10.68 -1.29 -13.31
C ASP A 21 11.59 -1.03 -14.52
N LYS A 22 12.77 -0.45 -14.26
CA LYS A 22 13.76 -0.11 -15.30
C LYS A 22 14.38 -1.32 -15.99
N ASN A 23 14.30 -2.51 -15.40
CA ASN A 23 14.83 -3.75 -15.96
C ASN A 23 13.80 -4.41 -16.88
N GLY A 24 12.55 -3.91 -16.89
CA GLY A 24 11.44 -4.50 -17.63
C GLY A 24 10.75 -5.61 -16.85
N ASP A 25 11.01 -5.74 -15.54
CA ASP A 25 10.25 -6.63 -14.67
C ASP A 25 8.92 -5.95 -14.30
N TYR A 26 7.84 -6.72 -14.28
CA TYR A 26 6.51 -6.23 -13.94
C TYR A 26 5.88 -7.07 -12.85
N TYR A 27 4.99 -6.44 -12.08
CA TYR A 27 4.14 -7.16 -11.13
C TYR A 27 2.74 -6.57 -11.09
N HIS A 28 1.77 -7.43 -10.86
CA HIS A 28 0.41 -7.08 -10.48
C HIS A 28 0.37 -6.57 -9.04
N VAL A 29 -0.48 -5.58 -8.80
CA VAL A 29 -0.83 -5.08 -7.46
C VAL A 29 -2.29 -5.38 -7.21
N ILE A 30 -2.57 -6.05 -6.10
CA ILE A 30 -3.92 -6.45 -5.70
C ILE A 30 -4.14 -5.97 -4.28
N LEU A 31 -5.16 -5.13 -4.09
CA LEU A 31 -5.58 -4.63 -2.79
C LEU A 31 -6.37 -5.73 -2.08
N LEU A 32 -5.93 -6.08 -0.87
CA LEU A 32 -6.61 -7.03 -0.01
C LEU A 32 -7.77 -6.35 0.73
N PRO A 33 -8.81 -7.11 1.12
CA PRO A 33 -9.87 -6.60 1.98
C PRO A 33 -9.32 -6.25 3.37
N GLY A 34 -10.00 -5.32 4.04
CA GLY A 34 -9.68 -4.90 5.40
C GLY A 34 -9.02 -3.53 5.48
N ASP A 35 -9.14 -2.89 6.63
CA ASP A 35 -8.58 -1.59 6.99
C ASP A 35 -8.33 -1.60 8.49
N HIS A 36 -7.14 -1.25 8.93
CA HIS A 36 -6.75 -1.37 10.33
C HIS A 36 -6.08 -0.10 10.84
N GLU A 37 -6.44 0.33 12.05
CA GLU A 37 -5.76 1.42 12.74
C GLU A 37 -4.56 0.85 13.49
N CYS A 38 -3.39 1.47 13.30
CA CYS A 38 -2.13 1.01 13.87
C CYS A 38 -1.36 2.18 14.48
N ASP A 39 -1.13 2.10 15.79
CA ASP A 39 -0.37 3.10 16.54
C ASP A 39 1.13 3.12 16.17
N THR A 40 1.61 2.05 15.52
CA THR A 40 2.99 1.90 15.07
C THR A 40 3.10 1.36 13.65
N HIS A 41 4.16 1.76 12.95
CA HIS A 41 4.52 1.25 11.63
C HIS A 41 4.83 -0.25 11.66
N ALA A 42 5.48 -0.74 12.72
CA ALA A 42 5.77 -2.16 12.90
C ALA A 42 4.47 -2.97 12.99
N GLY A 43 3.51 -2.53 13.83
CA GLY A 43 2.20 -3.16 13.95
C GLY A 43 1.43 -3.17 12.62
N ALA A 44 1.53 -2.09 11.84
CA ALA A 44 0.93 -2.03 10.50
C ALA A 44 1.52 -3.06 9.53
N ASN A 45 2.84 -3.25 9.53
CA ASN A 45 3.49 -4.27 8.71
C ASN A 45 3.11 -5.69 9.16
N ASP A 46 3.09 -5.94 10.47
CA ASP A 46 2.74 -7.25 11.02
C ASP A 46 1.29 -7.61 10.72
N TRP A 47 0.37 -6.64 10.84
CA TRP A 47 -1.02 -6.82 10.43
C TRP A 47 -1.14 -7.15 8.93
N ALA A 48 -0.47 -6.40 8.05
CA ALA A 48 -0.53 -6.65 6.61
C ALA A 48 -0.04 -8.06 6.25
N LYS A 49 1.07 -8.49 6.87
CA LYS A 49 1.60 -9.85 6.72
C LYS A 49 0.65 -10.92 7.24
N SER A 50 -0.04 -10.66 8.34
CA SER A 50 -1.00 -11.60 8.93
C SER A 50 -2.16 -11.96 8.00
N ILE A 51 -2.51 -11.05 7.08
CA ILE A 51 -3.54 -11.27 6.05
C ILE A 51 -2.96 -11.63 4.68
N GLY A 52 -1.67 -11.97 4.60
CA GLY A 52 -1.02 -12.45 3.39
C GLY A 52 -0.58 -11.37 2.41
N GLY A 53 -0.42 -10.12 2.86
CA GLY A 53 0.07 -9.01 2.05
C GLY A 53 1.20 -8.22 2.72
N ASP A 54 1.48 -7.06 2.16
CA ASP A 54 2.37 -6.04 2.72
C ASP A 54 1.68 -4.69 2.68
N LEU A 55 2.18 -3.72 3.44
CA LEU A 55 1.79 -2.32 3.21
C LEU A 55 2.16 -1.90 1.76
N PRO A 56 1.37 -1.01 1.13
CA PRO A 56 1.72 -0.50 -0.18
C PRO A 56 2.95 0.40 -0.12
N ASN A 57 3.78 0.37 -1.16
CA ASN A 57 4.84 1.34 -1.39
C ASN A 57 4.25 2.68 -1.88
N ARG A 58 5.06 3.72 -1.99
CA ARG A 58 4.56 5.06 -2.35
C ARG A 58 3.96 5.14 -3.76
N ILE A 59 4.45 4.36 -4.71
CA ILE A 59 3.90 4.31 -6.06
C ILE A 59 2.51 3.67 -6.03
N GLU A 60 2.38 2.55 -5.33
CA GLU A 60 1.12 1.85 -5.13
C GLU A 60 0.09 2.72 -4.39
N GLN A 61 0.50 3.42 -3.33
CA GLN A 61 -0.38 4.36 -2.62
C GLN A 61 -0.87 5.49 -3.53
N SER A 62 -0.02 5.98 -4.44
CA SER A 62 -0.41 6.99 -5.43
C SER A 62 -1.48 6.45 -6.39
N MET A 63 -1.31 5.21 -6.88
CA MET A 63 -2.31 4.54 -7.73
C MET A 63 -3.63 4.30 -6.99
N LEU A 64 -3.55 3.87 -5.73
CA LEU A 64 -4.71 3.64 -4.85
C LEU A 64 -5.50 4.92 -4.61
N TRP A 65 -4.83 6.02 -4.29
CA TRP A 65 -5.48 7.31 -4.09
C TRP A 65 -6.12 7.88 -5.36
N ALA A 66 -5.48 7.67 -6.51
CA ALA A 66 -5.95 8.18 -7.78
C ALA A 66 -7.21 7.46 -8.28
N ASN A 67 -7.27 6.13 -8.11
CA ASN A 67 -8.28 5.30 -8.79
C ASN A 67 -9.22 4.53 -7.86
N TYR A 68 -8.86 4.38 -6.58
CA TYR A 68 -9.56 3.51 -5.63
C TYR A 68 -9.87 4.25 -4.32
N ARG A 69 -10.06 5.58 -4.36
CA ARG A 69 -10.25 6.41 -3.16
C ARG A 69 -11.50 6.04 -2.37
N ASP A 70 -12.52 5.51 -3.04
CA ASP A 70 -13.74 4.97 -2.45
C ASP A 70 -13.49 3.79 -1.50
N GLN A 71 -12.34 3.12 -1.63
CA GLN A 71 -11.93 2.03 -0.76
C GLN A 71 -11.26 2.50 0.54
N PHE A 72 -11.00 3.79 0.70
CA PHE A 72 -10.20 4.35 1.80
C PHE A 72 -10.99 5.39 2.58
N LYS A 73 -10.65 5.55 3.86
CA LYS A 73 -11.08 6.71 4.64
C LYS A 73 -10.24 7.93 4.25
N GLN A 74 -10.77 9.13 4.50
CA GLN A 74 -10.03 10.39 4.35
C GLN A 74 -9.02 10.56 5.50
N ASP A 75 -8.02 9.70 5.53
CA ASP A 75 -7.07 9.54 6.64
C ASP A 75 -5.67 9.17 6.12
N TRP A 76 -4.73 8.93 7.02
CA TRP A 76 -3.31 8.78 6.74
C TRP A 76 -2.98 7.29 6.74
N TYR A 77 -2.31 6.78 5.72
CA TYR A 77 -2.01 5.35 5.59
C TYR A 77 -0.51 5.09 5.53
N TRP A 78 -0.02 4.18 6.36
CA TRP A 78 1.39 3.77 6.36
C TRP A 78 1.82 3.16 5.03
N SER A 79 3.02 3.50 4.58
CA SER A 79 3.73 2.83 3.49
C SER A 79 4.67 1.75 4.05
N ASN A 80 5.04 0.74 3.25
CA ASN A 80 6.12 -0.18 3.65
C ASN A 80 7.53 0.47 3.62
N GLU A 81 7.66 1.69 3.10
CA GLU A 81 8.95 2.38 2.98
C GLU A 81 9.35 3.12 4.26
N THR A 82 10.55 2.86 4.78
CA THR A 82 11.19 3.69 5.81
C THR A 82 11.75 4.98 5.23
N TYR A 83 11.93 5.99 6.07
CA TYR A 83 12.52 7.26 5.64
C TYR A 83 14.05 7.14 5.51
N HIS A 84 14.55 7.35 4.29
CA HIS A 84 15.96 7.13 3.94
C HIS A 84 17.01 7.83 4.81
N ARG A 85 16.69 8.95 5.48
CA ARG A 85 17.67 9.66 6.34
C ARG A 85 17.60 9.26 7.81
N ASN A 86 16.52 8.61 8.23
CA ASN A 86 16.29 8.24 9.61
C ASN A 86 15.27 7.09 9.68
N ASP A 87 15.73 5.91 10.09
CA ASP A 87 14.97 4.68 10.17
C ASP A 87 13.95 4.64 11.34
N ALA A 88 13.99 5.64 12.23
CA ALA A 88 12.93 5.89 13.20
C ALA A 88 11.65 6.48 12.55
N TYR A 89 11.70 6.82 11.25
CA TYR A 89 10.58 7.39 10.51
C TYR A 89 10.17 6.48 9.34
N ALA A 90 8.89 6.53 8.98
CA ALA A 90 8.35 5.84 7.83
C ALA A 90 7.47 6.77 6.99
N TRP A 91 7.33 6.45 5.71
CA TRP A 91 6.45 7.17 4.80
C TRP A 91 4.98 6.82 5.04
N TYR A 92 4.10 7.77 4.75
CA TYR A 92 2.66 7.59 4.70
C TYR A 92 2.07 8.45 3.60
N GLN A 93 0.83 8.15 3.21
CA GLN A 93 0.04 8.96 2.28
C GLN A 93 -1.28 9.40 2.90
N ILE A 94 -1.65 10.65 2.70
CA ILE A 94 -2.92 11.22 3.13
C ILE A 94 -3.96 10.98 2.04
N PHE A 95 -5.03 10.25 2.36
CA PHE A 95 -6.10 9.93 1.39
C PHE A 95 -7.16 11.03 1.25
N PHE A 96 -7.06 12.11 2.03
CA PHE A 96 -7.83 13.34 1.83
C PHE A 96 -7.35 14.11 0.58
N ASP A 97 -6.05 14.38 0.46
CA ASP A 97 -5.48 15.25 -0.58
C ASP A 97 -4.41 14.60 -1.48
N GLY A 98 -3.96 13.39 -1.15
CA GLY A 98 -2.98 12.62 -1.93
C GLY A 98 -1.53 12.92 -1.61
N SER A 99 -1.26 13.81 -0.65
CA SER A 99 0.11 14.16 -0.28
C SER A 99 0.82 12.99 0.41
N GLN A 100 2.13 12.88 0.17
CA GLN A 100 3.01 11.91 0.82
C GLN A 100 3.98 12.62 1.75
N SER A 101 4.15 12.09 2.95
CA SER A 101 5.04 12.64 3.97
C SER A 101 5.61 11.51 4.83
N TYR A 102 6.39 11.85 5.85
CA TYR A 102 6.99 10.88 6.76
C TYR A 102 6.76 11.28 8.21
N ARG A 103 6.66 10.30 9.11
CA ARG A 103 6.45 10.51 10.55
C ARG A 103 7.18 9.45 11.37
N HIS A 104 7.35 9.74 12.66
CA HIS A 104 7.97 8.80 13.59
C HIS A 104 7.16 7.51 13.66
N ARG A 105 7.85 6.37 13.67
CA ARG A 105 7.24 5.05 13.46
C ARG A 105 6.53 4.46 14.69
N ASP A 106 6.84 4.96 15.90
CA ASP A 106 6.43 4.33 17.18
C ASP A 106 5.36 5.10 17.99
N ASN A 107 4.80 6.19 17.49
CA ASN A 107 3.81 6.98 18.26
C ASN A 107 2.92 7.84 17.37
N VAL A 108 2.30 7.18 16.38
CA VAL A 108 1.50 7.84 15.36
C VAL A 108 0.42 6.86 14.90
N ASP A 109 -0.83 7.26 15.10
CA ASP A 109 -1.97 6.53 14.57
C ASP A 109 -2.08 6.83 13.07
N CYS A 110 -1.60 5.91 12.25
CA CYS A 110 -1.97 5.84 10.84
C CYS A 110 -2.67 4.52 10.58
N ARG A 111 -3.45 4.49 9.52
CA ARG A 111 -4.16 3.30 9.07
C ARG A 111 -3.24 2.41 8.22
N ALA A 112 -3.62 1.16 8.09
CA ALA A 112 -2.97 0.16 7.28
C ALA A 112 -3.96 -0.41 6.26
N ARG A 113 -3.48 -0.58 5.03
CA ARG A 113 -4.07 -1.43 3.99
C ARG A 113 -2.99 -2.40 3.54
N ALA A 114 -3.40 -3.56 3.05
CA ALA A 114 -2.47 -4.54 2.54
C ALA A 114 -2.65 -4.74 1.03
N VAL A 115 -1.54 -4.92 0.33
CA VAL A 115 -1.52 -5.37 -1.05
C VAL A 115 -0.74 -6.67 -1.14
N ARG A 116 -1.10 -7.54 -2.07
CA ARG A 116 -0.23 -8.64 -2.51
C ARG A 116 0.27 -8.35 -3.92
N ARG A 117 1.49 -8.79 -4.19
CA ARG A 117 2.19 -8.57 -5.47
C ARG A 117 2.40 -9.90 -6.16
N LEU A 118 2.14 -9.96 -7.46
CA LEU A 118 2.41 -11.15 -8.27
C LEU A 118 3.26 -10.76 -9.48
N PRO A 119 4.42 -11.39 -9.72
CA PRO A 119 5.23 -11.12 -10.91
C PRO A 119 4.47 -11.48 -12.20
N ILE A 120 4.83 -10.81 -13.30
CA ILE A 120 4.29 -11.00 -14.66
C ILE A 120 5.33 -11.66 -15.55
#